data_AF-A0A9P6SVT7-F1
#
_entry.id   AF-A0A9P6SVT7-F1
#
_cell.length_a   1.000
_cell.length_b   1.000
_cell.length_c   1.000
_cell.angle_alpha   90.00
_cell.angle_beta   90.00
_cell.angle_gamma   90.00
#
_symmetry.space_group_name_H-M   'P 1'
#
loop_
_entity.id
_entity.type
_entity.pdbx_description
1 polymer ?
#
loop_
_entity_poly.entity_id
_entity_poly.type
_entity_poly.pdbx_seq_one_letter_code
_entity_poly.pdbx_strand_id
1 'polypeptide(L)'
;LVRLAKYTEDQPGPITTNVLEEFATRRANEFKEIARGYYNKLDDNLQLNFYNALLKIFLGNSSAADFDGSFMDLGLIYRLNDGIYGTTRNHILCLPAQKGLLELFKELPRYKDVLNRIRLGEQSGNEFEKAMLLQLISSIKPVTLDATDLNNLHKTTILIDFEHCETIKHPNFSLGFGHERVLSRGWPNYPRFDFILGPMFIQVSISDFQAHEKTKSKKISKAFEDRDTKSRKNQIECYMDEMFGSGHSANIDPKNKKFIVTKNGVVVPGFQIVYIRGSPGAPNHSGLVKDYPDVLHVTFEEIKMKLFRNILEINDCL
;
A
#
# COMPACT_ATOMS: atom_id res chain seq x y z
N LEU A 1 13.45 18.79 15.79
CA LEU A 1 14.50 19.81 15.53
C LEU A 1 15.46 19.95 16.71
N VAL A 2 15.01 20.36 17.91
CA VAL A 2 15.89 20.50 19.11
C VAL A 2 16.72 19.24 19.42
N ARG A 3 16.12 18.04 19.31
CA ARG A 3 16.85 16.77 19.55
C ARG A 3 17.86 16.41 18.46
N LEU A 4 17.66 16.87 17.21
CA LEU A 4 18.60 16.63 16.11
C LEU A 4 19.83 17.52 16.28
N ALA A 5 19.63 18.82 16.56
CA ALA A 5 20.71 19.76 16.80
C ALA A 5 21.63 19.31 17.94
N LYS A 6 21.05 18.89 19.07
CA LYS A 6 21.82 18.33 20.18
C LYS A 6 22.57 17.05 19.80
N TYR A 7 21.91 16.12 19.10
CA TYR A 7 22.55 14.88 18.66
C TYR A 7 23.73 15.14 17.71
N THR A 8 23.66 16.18 16.89
CA THR A 8 24.74 16.58 15.98
C THR A 8 25.89 17.29 16.68
N GLU A 9 25.61 18.07 17.74
CA GLU A 9 26.64 18.68 18.60
C GLU A 9 27.47 17.61 19.32
N ASP A 10 26.86 16.48 19.65
CA ASP A 10 27.49 15.36 20.36
C ASP A 10 28.36 14.46 19.44
N GLN A 11 28.42 14.71 18.12
CA GLN A 11 29.21 13.89 17.19
C GLN A 11 30.66 14.38 17.05
N PRO A 12 31.65 13.48 17.02
CA PRO A 12 33.07 13.84 16.97
C PRO A 12 33.54 14.33 15.59
N GLY A 13 32.66 14.46 14.59
CA GLY A 13 33.00 14.83 13.23
C GLY A 13 31.81 15.35 12.42
N PRO A 14 32.01 15.68 11.13
CA PRO A 14 30.95 16.18 10.26
C PRO A 14 29.76 15.22 10.18
N ILE A 15 28.56 15.76 10.10
CA ILE A 15 27.34 14.97 9.94
C ILE A 15 27.41 14.23 8.61
N THR A 16 27.39 12.91 8.67
CA THR A 16 27.29 12.03 7.49
C THR A 16 25.87 11.50 7.35
N THR A 17 25.56 10.90 6.20
CA THR A 17 24.28 10.21 5.96
C THR A 17 24.04 9.11 7.00
N ASN A 18 25.09 8.35 7.36
CA ASN A 18 25.00 7.29 8.36
C ASN A 18 24.57 7.82 9.73
N VAL A 19 25.12 8.97 10.15
CA VAL A 19 24.75 9.62 11.42
C VAL A 19 23.27 10.02 11.42
N LEU A 20 22.74 10.49 10.30
CA LEU A 20 21.33 10.83 10.16
C LEU A 20 20.42 9.60 10.16
N GLU A 21 20.86 8.50 9.53
CA GLU A 21 20.14 7.22 9.54
C GLU A 21 20.11 6.58 10.93
N GLU A 22 21.22 6.62 11.67
CA GLU A 22 21.30 6.19 13.06
C GLU A 22 20.36 7.00 13.95
N PHE A 23 20.38 8.33 13.80
CA PHE A 23 19.44 9.21 14.50
C PHE A 23 17.99 8.84 14.19
N ALA A 24 17.65 8.67 12.91
CA ALA A 24 16.30 8.33 12.48
C ALA A 24 15.85 6.97 13.05
N THR A 25 16.75 5.98 13.08
CA THR A 25 16.51 4.65 13.64
C THR A 25 16.27 4.72 15.14
N ARG A 26 17.14 5.43 15.87
CA ARG A 26 16.96 5.66 17.31
C ARG A 26 15.64 6.36 17.62
N ARG A 27 15.29 7.39 16.84
CA ARG A 27 14.02 8.12 16.99
C ARG A 27 12.82 7.23 16.70
N ALA A 28 12.90 6.36 15.69
CA ALA A 28 11.84 5.40 15.40
C ALA A 28 11.61 4.44 16.57
N ASN A 29 12.69 3.92 17.18
CA ASN A 29 12.61 3.06 18.36
C ASN A 29 12.01 3.80 19.56
N GLU A 30 12.45 5.03 19.84
CA GLU A 30 11.86 5.85 20.92
C GLU A 30 10.35 6.05 20.70
N PHE A 31 9.92 6.34 19.48
CA PHE A 31 8.51 6.50 19.15
C PHE A 31 7.72 5.19 19.27
N LYS A 32 8.30 4.06 18.86
CA LYS A 32 7.72 2.73 19.03
C LYS A 32 7.44 2.44 20.51
N GLU A 33 8.41 2.67 21.38
CA GLU A 33 8.25 2.42 22.82
C GLU A 33 7.22 3.34 23.47
N ILE A 34 7.17 4.62 23.07
CA ILE A 34 6.13 5.56 23.53
C ILE A 34 4.74 5.05 23.14
N ALA A 35 4.55 4.66 21.87
CA ALA A 35 3.28 4.15 21.38
C ALA A 35 2.91 2.80 22.03
N ARG A 36 3.89 1.93 22.27
CA ARG A 36 3.68 0.64 22.97
C ARG A 36 3.26 0.87 24.43
N GLY A 37 3.94 1.78 25.12
CA GLY A 37 3.61 2.16 26.49
C GLY A 37 2.21 2.77 26.61
N TYR A 38 1.73 3.44 25.57
CA TYR A 38 0.34 3.87 25.46
C TYR A 38 -0.61 2.69 25.27
N TYR A 39 -0.38 1.85 24.24
CA TYR A 39 -1.21 0.69 23.92
C TYR A 39 -1.42 -0.24 25.12
N ASN A 40 -0.37 -0.53 25.88
CA ASN A 40 -0.43 -1.43 27.03
C ASN A 40 -1.27 -0.91 28.21
N LYS A 41 -1.61 0.39 28.24
CA LYS A 41 -2.48 0.99 29.25
C LYS A 41 -3.95 0.95 28.87
N LEU A 42 -4.26 0.63 27.61
CA LEU A 42 -5.62 0.57 27.10
C LEU A 42 -6.28 -0.73 27.52
N ASP A 43 -7.58 -0.66 27.81
CA ASP A 43 -8.43 -1.84 27.88
C ASP A 43 -8.62 -2.50 26.50
N ASP A 44 -9.17 -3.71 26.46
CA ASP A 44 -9.32 -4.48 25.24
C ASP A 44 -10.10 -3.76 24.13
N ASN A 45 -11.16 -3.02 24.48
CA ASN A 45 -11.97 -2.30 23.49
C ASN A 45 -11.19 -1.12 22.89
N LEU A 46 -10.46 -0.38 23.73
CA LEU A 46 -9.61 0.71 23.28
C LEU A 46 -8.41 0.21 22.48
N GLN A 47 -7.85 -0.94 22.83
CA GLN A 47 -6.81 -1.60 22.01
C GLN A 47 -7.32 -1.96 20.61
N LEU A 48 -8.58 -2.43 20.48
CA LEU A 48 -9.21 -2.66 19.18
C LEU A 48 -9.33 -1.37 18.37
N ASN A 49 -9.83 -0.31 19.00
CA ASN A 49 -10.00 0.98 18.36
C ASN A 49 -8.65 1.54 17.89
N PHE A 50 -7.62 1.44 18.73
CA PHE A 50 -6.26 1.82 18.39
C PHE A 50 -5.71 1.03 17.20
N TYR A 51 -5.84 -0.30 17.21
CA TYR A 51 -5.43 -1.16 16.09
C TYR A 51 -6.14 -0.76 14.79
N ASN A 52 -7.46 -0.56 14.85
CA ASN A 52 -8.25 -0.14 13.69
C ASN A 52 -7.86 1.26 13.21
N ALA A 53 -7.49 2.17 14.11
CA ALA A 53 -7.04 3.51 13.79
C ALA A 53 -5.66 3.50 13.10
N LEU A 54 -4.71 2.68 13.57
CA LEU A 54 -3.43 2.45 12.89
C LEU A 54 -3.63 1.83 11.50
N LEU A 55 -4.48 0.79 11.41
CA LEU A 55 -4.82 0.17 10.14
C LEU A 55 -5.43 1.18 9.17
N LYS A 56 -6.33 2.06 9.63
CA LYS A 56 -6.91 3.14 8.80
C LYS A 56 -5.86 4.16 8.35
N ILE A 57 -4.90 4.51 9.21
CA ILE A 57 -3.80 5.42 8.85
C ILE A 57 -2.93 4.79 7.75
N PHE A 58 -2.53 3.53 7.91
CA PHE A 58 -1.66 2.86 6.93
C PHE A 58 -2.40 2.49 5.63
N LEU A 59 -3.71 2.23 5.70
CA LEU A 59 -4.57 2.06 4.53
C LEU A 59 -5.05 3.39 3.94
N GLY A 60 -4.81 4.54 4.56
CA GLY A 60 -5.26 5.81 3.98
C GLY A 60 -6.76 6.01 3.86
N ASN A 61 -7.57 5.32 4.66
CA ASN A 61 -9.01 5.58 4.65
C ASN A 61 -9.27 6.98 5.21
N SER A 62 -9.90 7.85 4.42
CA SER A 62 -10.28 9.23 4.73
C SER A 62 -11.37 9.38 5.80
N SER A 63 -11.69 8.30 6.52
CA SER A 63 -12.45 8.42 7.77
C SER A 63 -11.46 8.80 8.86
N ALA A 64 -11.80 9.81 9.67
CA ALA A 64 -11.01 10.17 10.84
C ALA A 64 -10.61 8.88 11.57
N ALA A 65 -9.32 8.55 11.55
CA ALA A 65 -8.83 7.52 12.45
C ALA A 65 -9.09 8.05 13.86
N ASP A 66 -9.97 7.41 14.61
CA ASP A 66 -10.38 7.90 15.93
C ASP A 66 -9.31 7.58 16.96
N PHE A 67 -8.17 8.26 16.84
CA PHE A 67 -7.24 8.36 17.95
C PHE A 67 -7.81 9.34 18.97
N ASP A 68 -7.89 8.90 20.21
CA ASP A 68 -8.24 9.78 21.32
C ASP A 68 -7.18 10.87 21.52
N GLY A 69 -7.56 11.90 22.29
CA GLY A 69 -6.67 13.04 22.58
C GLY A 69 -5.36 12.64 23.27
N SER A 70 -5.40 11.65 24.15
CA SER A 70 -4.22 11.19 24.90
C SER A 70 -3.15 10.61 23.98
N PHE A 71 -3.55 9.89 22.93
CA PHE A 71 -2.62 9.42 21.92
C PHE A 71 -2.09 10.57 21.05
N MET A 72 -2.94 11.53 20.69
CA MET A 72 -2.52 12.71 19.92
C MET A 72 -1.45 13.51 20.66
N ASP A 73 -1.56 13.63 21.98
CA ASP A 73 -0.61 14.34 22.84
C ASP A 73 0.79 13.71 22.88
N LEU A 74 0.94 12.45 22.42
CA LEU A 74 2.25 11.81 22.25
C LEU A 74 3.07 12.44 21.10
N GLY A 75 2.43 13.27 20.25
CA GLY A 75 3.11 13.94 19.15
C GLY A 75 3.60 12.98 18.06
N LEU A 76 2.91 11.85 17.86
CA LEU A 76 3.22 10.87 16.81
C LEU A 76 2.42 11.13 15.53
N ILE A 77 1.23 11.70 15.70
CA ILE A 77 0.30 12.05 14.65
C ILE A 77 -0.27 13.45 14.90
N TYR A 78 -0.75 14.11 13.86
CA TYR A 78 -1.43 15.40 13.97
C TYR A 78 -2.74 15.39 13.17
N ARG A 79 -3.69 16.22 13.61
CA ARG A 79 -4.99 16.41 12.98
C ARG A 79 -4.97 17.66 12.11
N LEU A 80 -5.44 17.53 10.88
CA LEU A 80 -5.69 18.65 9.98
C LEU A 80 -7.17 18.71 9.64
N ASN A 81 -7.79 19.86 9.93
CA ASN A 81 -9.17 20.10 9.54
C ASN A 81 -9.19 20.48 8.06
N ASP A 82 -9.74 19.59 7.23
CA ASP A 82 -10.01 19.89 5.84
C ASP A 82 -11.28 20.76 5.78
N GLY A 83 -11.07 22.07 5.85
CA GLY A 83 -12.14 23.08 5.90
C GLY A 83 -13.06 23.09 4.68
N ILE A 84 -12.72 22.38 3.60
CA ILE A 84 -13.55 22.28 2.39
C ILE A 84 -14.64 21.21 2.52
N TYR A 85 -14.41 20.16 3.31
CA TYR A 85 -15.33 19.02 3.46
C TYR A 85 -15.80 18.79 4.91
N GLY A 86 -15.36 19.62 5.86
CA GLY A 86 -15.66 19.41 7.28
C GLY A 86 -15.10 18.10 7.84
N THR A 87 -14.08 17.53 7.19
CA THR A 87 -13.47 16.25 7.57
C THR A 87 -12.15 16.46 8.29
N THR A 88 -11.94 15.76 9.40
CA THR A 88 -10.67 15.76 10.12
C THR A 88 -9.80 14.62 9.58
N ARG A 89 -8.59 14.95 9.13
CA ARG A 89 -7.62 13.96 8.64
C ARG A 89 -6.48 13.82 9.64
N ASN A 90 -6.09 12.58 9.92
CA ASN A 90 -4.87 12.31 10.68
C ASN A 90 -3.68 12.11 9.75
N HIS A 91 -2.54 12.62 10.18
CA HIS A 91 -1.27 12.54 9.48
C HIS A 91 -0.21 12.10 10.45
N ILE A 92 0.68 11.22 10.00
CA ILE A 92 1.86 10.85 10.78
C ILE A 92 2.81 12.04 10.79
N LEU A 93 3.37 12.38 11.95
CA LEU A 93 4.16 13.60 12.12
C LEU A 93 5.43 13.60 11.26
N CYS A 94 6.13 12.48 11.18
CA CYS A 94 7.40 12.35 10.47
C CYS A 94 7.75 10.89 10.18
N LEU A 95 8.71 10.66 9.28
CA LEU A 95 9.17 9.32 8.89
C LEU A 95 9.62 8.44 10.07
N PRO A 96 10.39 8.93 11.06
CA PRO A 96 10.70 8.11 12.24
C PRO A 96 9.45 7.70 13.03
N ALA A 97 8.44 8.57 13.16
CA ALA A 97 7.18 8.21 13.83
C ALA A 97 6.42 7.15 13.04
N GLN A 98 6.40 7.25 11.71
CA GLN A 98 5.81 6.24 10.83
C GLN A 98 6.50 4.89 10.98
N LYS A 99 7.84 4.85 10.95
CA LYS A 99 8.62 3.63 11.18
C LYS A 99 8.32 3.02 12.54
N GLY A 100 8.34 3.83 13.61
CA GLY A 100 8.03 3.37 14.97
C GLY A 100 6.62 2.79 15.12
N LEU A 101 5.62 3.48 14.56
CA LEU A 101 4.22 3.01 14.57
C LEU A 101 4.03 1.75 13.73
N LEU A 102 4.71 1.64 12.58
CA LEU A 102 4.63 0.47 11.70
C LEU A 102 5.25 -0.76 12.38
N GLU A 103 6.40 -0.58 13.05
CA GLU A 103 7.04 -1.65 13.82
C GLU A 103 6.20 -2.09 15.02
N LEU A 104 5.56 -1.16 15.75
CA LEU A 104 4.58 -1.52 16.78
C LEU A 104 3.43 -2.31 16.17
N PHE A 105 2.87 -1.85 15.05
CA PHE A 105 1.69 -2.44 14.43
C PHE A 105 1.89 -3.91 14.06
N LYS A 106 3.09 -4.29 13.59
CA LYS A 106 3.49 -5.67 13.29
C LYS A 106 3.48 -6.59 14.51
N GLU A 107 3.63 -6.06 15.72
CA GLU A 107 3.70 -6.83 16.97
C GLU A 107 2.32 -7.02 17.63
N LEU A 108 1.28 -6.31 17.18
CA LEU A 108 -0.02 -6.32 17.84
C LEU A 108 -0.76 -7.67 17.65
N PRO A 109 -1.40 -8.23 18.70
CA PRO A 109 -1.94 -9.59 18.69
C PRO A 109 -3.13 -9.80 17.74
N ARG A 110 -3.90 -8.75 17.42
CA ARG A 110 -5.11 -8.80 16.57
C ARG A 110 -4.85 -9.10 15.10
N TYR A 111 -3.58 -9.17 14.70
CA TYR A 111 -3.16 -9.67 13.40
C TYR A 111 -3.62 -11.12 13.15
N LYS A 112 -3.62 -11.97 14.19
CA LYS A 112 -3.85 -13.42 14.04
C LYS A 112 -5.27 -13.79 13.60
N ASP A 113 -6.30 -13.07 14.05
CA ASP A 113 -7.70 -13.39 13.74
C ASP A 113 -8.06 -13.15 12.27
N VAL A 114 -7.57 -12.04 11.69
CA VAL A 114 -7.75 -11.74 10.25
C VAL A 114 -7.11 -12.83 9.39
N LEU A 115 -5.94 -13.30 9.80
CA LEU A 115 -5.22 -14.35 9.10
C LEU A 115 -5.91 -15.72 9.20
N ASN A 116 -6.48 -16.03 10.36
CA ASN A 116 -7.26 -17.26 10.54
C ASN A 116 -8.47 -17.30 9.60
N ARG A 117 -9.13 -16.17 9.33
CA ARG A 117 -10.26 -16.11 8.38
C ARG A 117 -9.83 -16.36 6.94
N ILE A 118 -8.67 -15.83 6.54
CA ILE A 118 -8.08 -16.12 5.21
C ILE A 118 -7.80 -17.61 5.05
N ARG A 119 -7.29 -18.24 6.11
CA ARG A 119 -7.06 -19.68 6.12
C ARG A 119 -8.35 -20.46 5.88
N LEU A 120 -9.46 -20.02 6.46
CA LEU A 120 -10.78 -20.66 6.33
C LEU A 120 -11.49 -20.33 5.00
N GLY A 121 -10.99 -19.35 4.23
CA GLY A 121 -11.63 -18.90 2.98
C GLY A 121 -12.93 -18.12 3.20
N GLU A 122 -13.15 -17.60 4.41
CA GLU A 122 -14.38 -16.93 4.84
C GLU A 122 -14.29 -15.40 4.77
N GLN A 123 -13.21 -14.87 4.19
CA GLN A 123 -12.96 -13.43 4.16
C GLN A 123 -13.77 -12.70 3.08
N SER A 124 -14.24 -11.50 3.43
CA SER A 124 -14.70 -10.50 2.46
C SER A 124 -13.53 -9.91 1.66
N GLY A 125 -13.82 -9.27 0.51
CA GLY A 125 -12.81 -8.59 -0.30
C GLY A 125 -12.03 -7.52 0.49
N ASN A 126 -12.71 -6.76 1.35
CA ASN A 126 -12.08 -5.74 2.20
C ASN A 126 -11.16 -6.37 3.26
N GLU A 127 -11.52 -7.53 3.81
CA GLU A 127 -10.65 -8.26 4.76
C GLU A 127 -9.42 -8.84 4.04
N PHE A 128 -9.59 -9.33 2.81
CA PHE A 128 -8.48 -9.81 2.00
C PHE A 128 -7.49 -8.69 1.66
N GLU A 129 -7.97 -7.52 1.24
CA GLU A 129 -7.14 -6.34 0.97
C GLU A 129 -6.33 -5.92 2.22
N LYS A 130 -6.99 -5.82 3.37
CA LYS A 130 -6.33 -5.50 4.65
C LYS A 130 -5.21 -6.49 4.96
N ALA A 131 -5.49 -7.77 4.80
CA ALA A 131 -4.51 -8.81 5.08
C ALA A 131 -3.35 -8.82 4.10
N MET A 132 -3.60 -8.54 2.83
CA MET A 132 -2.55 -8.36 1.83
C MET A 132 -1.61 -7.23 2.23
N LEU A 133 -2.13 -6.06 2.62
CA LEU A 133 -1.27 -4.98 3.12
C LEU A 133 -0.46 -5.44 4.34
N LEU A 134 -1.12 -6.06 5.32
CA LEU A 134 -0.48 -6.50 6.56
C LEU A 134 0.66 -7.50 6.30
N GLN A 135 0.47 -8.46 5.39
CA GLN A 135 1.54 -9.37 5.02
C GLN A 135 2.66 -8.67 4.28
N LEU A 136 2.32 -7.77 3.35
CA LEU A 136 3.31 -7.03 2.62
C LEU A 136 4.18 -6.21 3.57
N ILE A 137 3.62 -5.50 4.56
CA ILE A 137 4.43 -4.71 5.51
C ILE A 137 5.26 -5.59 6.45
N SER A 138 4.78 -6.79 6.77
CA SER A 138 5.42 -7.70 7.74
C SER A 138 6.46 -8.62 7.10
N SER A 139 6.44 -8.77 5.78
CA SER A 139 7.36 -9.63 5.04
C SER A 139 8.74 -9.01 4.91
N ILE A 140 9.77 -9.87 4.95
CA ILE A 140 11.14 -9.51 4.58
C ILE A 140 11.14 -9.03 3.13
N LYS A 141 11.83 -7.92 2.87
CA LYS A 141 11.94 -7.32 1.53
C LYS A 141 13.27 -7.70 0.86
N PRO A 142 13.27 -7.85 -0.47
CA PRO A 142 12.11 -7.74 -1.37
C PRO A 142 11.24 -9.01 -1.37
N VAL A 143 9.92 -8.85 -1.57
CA VAL A 143 9.04 -10.01 -1.81
C VAL A 143 9.06 -10.35 -3.30
N THR A 144 9.41 -11.59 -3.63
CA THR A 144 9.41 -12.10 -5.00
C THR A 144 8.20 -13.00 -5.21
N LEU A 145 7.36 -12.68 -6.19
CA LEU A 145 6.18 -13.47 -6.54
C LEU A 145 6.25 -13.93 -7.99
N ASP A 146 5.91 -15.20 -8.23
CA ASP A 146 5.70 -15.71 -9.57
C ASP A 146 4.37 -15.20 -10.14
N ALA A 147 4.39 -14.80 -11.41
CA ALA A 147 3.22 -14.31 -12.12
C ALA A 147 3.12 -14.94 -13.51
N THR A 148 1.92 -14.94 -14.06
CA THR A 148 1.59 -15.40 -15.42
C THR A 148 0.70 -14.38 -16.13
N ASP A 149 0.36 -14.62 -17.38
CA ASP A 149 -0.77 -13.92 -18.02
C ASP A 149 -2.13 -14.44 -17.51
N LEU A 150 -3.22 -13.85 -18.00
CA LEU A 150 -4.59 -14.23 -17.64
C LEU A 150 -5.01 -15.64 -18.14
N ASN A 151 -4.15 -16.37 -18.85
CA ASN A 151 -4.36 -17.75 -19.29
C ASN A 151 -3.34 -18.73 -18.68
N ASN A 152 -2.65 -18.32 -17.61
CA ASN A 152 -1.63 -19.09 -16.92
C ASN A 152 -0.43 -19.47 -17.78
N LEU A 153 -0.15 -18.67 -18.81
CA LEU A 153 1.01 -18.80 -19.67
C LEU A 153 2.01 -17.67 -19.39
N HIS A 154 3.13 -17.65 -20.11
CA HIS A 154 4.14 -16.58 -20.03
C HIS A 154 4.59 -16.27 -18.59
N LYS A 155 5.21 -17.27 -17.95
CA LYS A 155 5.73 -17.10 -16.59
C LYS A 155 6.73 -15.95 -16.51
N THR A 156 6.56 -15.13 -15.49
CA THR A 156 7.44 -14.01 -15.14
C THR A 156 7.50 -13.87 -13.63
N THR A 157 8.31 -12.94 -13.16
CA THR A 157 8.49 -12.67 -11.74
C THR A 157 8.24 -11.19 -11.48
N ILE A 158 7.48 -10.90 -10.43
CA ILE A 158 7.30 -9.54 -9.92
C ILE A 158 8.06 -9.35 -8.62
N LEU A 159 8.63 -8.16 -8.45
CA LEU A 159 9.37 -7.77 -7.27
C LEU A 159 8.58 -6.68 -6.51
N ILE A 160 8.15 -7.00 -5.30
CA ILE A 160 7.52 -6.03 -4.39
C ILE A 160 8.57 -5.62 -3.36
N ASP A 161 9.27 -4.54 -3.67
CA ASP A 161 10.33 -3.95 -2.85
C ASP A 161 10.00 -2.50 -2.50
N PHE A 162 9.74 -2.24 -1.22
CA PHE A 162 9.39 -0.92 -0.73
C PHE A 162 10.00 -0.68 0.66
N GLU A 163 10.28 0.58 0.97
CA GLU A 163 10.89 1.01 2.23
C GLU A 163 9.85 1.49 3.26
N HIS A 164 8.75 2.08 2.79
CA HIS A 164 7.68 2.59 3.64
C HIS A 164 6.31 2.57 2.91
N CYS A 165 5.23 2.79 3.67
CA CYS A 165 3.87 2.78 3.15
C CYS A 165 3.20 4.14 3.36
N GLU A 166 2.59 4.67 2.31
CA GLU A 166 1.87 5.95 2.37
C GLU A 166 0.50 5.86 1.71
N THR A 167 -0.21 6.98 1.72
CA THR A 167 -1.46 7.14 0.99
C THR A 167 -1.31 8.33 0.09
N ILE A 168 -1.63 8.14 -1.18
CA ILE A 168 -1.62 9.22 -2.14
C ILE A 168 -2.87 10.06 -1.93
N LYS A 169 -2.62 11.32 -1.58
CA LYS A 169 -3.64 12.29 -1.22
C LYS A 169 -3.69 13.34 -2.32
N HIS A 170 -4.56 13.15 -3.29
CA HIS A 170 -4.88 14.24 -4.21
C HIS A 170 -5.77 15.29 -3.51
N PRO A 171 -5.69 16.57 -3.90
CA PRO A 171 -4.52 17.20 -4.51
C PRO A 171 -3.57 17.54 -3.35
N ASN A 172 -2.24 17.52 -3.52
CA ASN A 172 -1.47 18.73 -3.22
C ASN A 172 0.05 18.57 -3.21
N PHE A 173 0.66 17.39 -3.34
CA PHE A 173 2.13 17.36 -3.30
C PHE A 173 2.67 16.25 -4.19
N SER A 174 3.34 16.67 -5.28
CA SER A 174 4.31 15.79 -5.89
C SER A 174 5.28 15.36 -4.80
N LEU A 175 5.36 14.06 -4.52
CA LEU A 175 6.33 13.57 -3.56
C LEU A 175 7.77 13.81 -4.08
N GLY A 176 7.93 14.08 -5.38
CA GLY A 176 9.19 14.35 -6.04
C GLY A 176 9.92 13.07 -6.45
N PHE A 177 11.16 13.20 -6.92
CA PHE A 177 12.00 12.04 -7.21
C PHE A 177 12.33 11.28 -5.92
N GLY A 178 12.26 9.95 -5.95
CA GLY A 178 12.63 9.08 -4.80
C GLY A 178 11.49 8.24 -4.20
N HIS A 179 10.25 8.39 -4.67
CA HIS A 179 9.09 7.67 -4.11
C HIS A 179 8.74 6.35 -4.82
N GLU A 180 9.66 5.83 -5.64
CA GLU A 180 9.49 4.55 -6.34
C GLU A 180 9.40 3.36 -5.38
N ARG A 181 9.96 3.50 -4.18
CA ARG A 181 9.96 2.48 -3.11
C ARG A 181 8.90 2.74 -2.04
N VAL A 182 7.81 3.43 -2.38
CA VAL A 182 6.67 3.67 -1.48
C VAL A 182 5.48 2.84 -1.92
N LEU A 183 5.05 1.92 -1.05
CA LEU A 183 3.80 1.20 -1.26
C LEU A 183 2.64 2.12 -0.87
N SER A 184 1.90 2.56 -1.86
CA SER A 184 0.78 3.47 -1.68
C SER A 184 -0.55 2.76 -1.84
N ARG A 185 -1.52 3.06 -0.98
CA ARG A 185 -2.93 2.70 -1.23
C ARG A 185 -3.49 3.60 -2.33
N GLY A 186 -4.26 3.02 -3.24
CA GLY A 186 -5.04 3.80 -4.21
C GLY A 186 -6.03 4.74 -3.51
N TRP A 187 -6.26 5.92 -4.09
CA TRP A 187 -7.18 6.90 -3.50
C TRP A 187 -8.61 6.33 -3.41
N PRO A 188 -9.28 6.35 -2.24
CA PRO A 188 -10.66 5.87 -2.08
C PRO A 188 -11.68 6.29 -3.15
N ASN A 189 -11.55 7.49 -3.72
CA ASN A 189 -12.46 7.99 -4.77
C ASN A 189 -12.13 7.41 -6.17
N TYR A 190 -11.08 6.60 -6.28
CA TYR A 190 -10.57 5.98 -7.49
C TYR A 190 -10.34 4.47 -7.27
N PRO A 191 -11.40 3.68 -7.04
CA PRO A 191 -11.33 2.36 -6.39
C PRO A 191 -10.76 1.24 -7.29
N ARG A 192 -10.09 1.55 -8.40
CA ARG A 192 -9.63 0.54 -9.36
C ARG A 192 -8.44 -0.23 -8.84
N PHE A 193 -7.41 0.44 -8.34
CA PHE A 193 -6.22 -0.21 -7.78
C PHE A 193 -6.21 -0.07 -6.27
N ASP A 194 -5.85 -1.16 -5.59
CA ASP A 194 -5.83 -1.21 -4.13
C ASP A 194 -4.45 -0.77 -3.62
N PHE A 195 -3.38 -1.18 -4.32
CA PHE A 195 -2.00 -0.76 -4.03
C PHE A 195 -1.27 -0.30 -5.28
N ILE A 196 -0.27 0.54 -5.08
CA ILE A 196 0.56 1.05 -6.16
C ILE A 196 1.98 1.25 -5.61
N LEU A 197 2.97 0.74 -6.33
CA LEU A 197 4.38 0.76 -5.95
C LEU A 197 5.21 1.18 -7.16
N GLY A 198 5.78 2.38 -7.13
CA GLY A 198 6.45 2.89 -8.31
C GLY A 198 5.47 2.97 -9.50
N PRO A 199 5.85 2.49 -10.69
CA PRO A 199 4.94 2.35 -11.83
C PRO A 199 4.14 1.02 -11.86
N MET A 200 4.15 0.22 -10.78
CA MET A 200 3.36 -1.01 -10.64
C MET A 200 2.01 -0.73 -9.97
N PHE A 201 0.91 -1.04 -10.65
CA PHE A 201 -0.45 -0.88 -10.15
C PHE A 201 -1.07 -2.23 -9.83
N ILE A 202 -1.52 -2.43 -8.59
CA ILE A 202 -1.92 -3.73 -8.04
C ILE A 202 -3.42 -3.72 -7.71
N GLN A 203 -4.15 -4.66 -8.27
CA GLN A 203 -5.52 -5.02 -7.88
C GLN A 203 -5.50 -6.32 -7.07
N VAL A 204 -6.21 -6.36 -5.96
CA VAL A 204 -6.36 -7.57 -5.13
C VAL A 204 -7.83 -7.92 -4.98
N SER A 205 -8.18 -9.19 -5.15
CA SER A 205 -9.58 -9.61 -5.08
C SER A 205 -9.71 -11.10 -4.81
N ILE A 206 -10.71 -11.49 -4.01
CA ILE A 206 -11.05 -12.90 -3.77
C ILE A 206 -11.75 -13.55 -4.97
N SER A 207 -12.25 -12.77 -5.92
CA SER A 207 -12.86 -13.29 -7.15
C SER A 207 -11.81 -13.64 -8.19
N ASP A 208 -12.15 -14.46 -9.19
CA ASP A 208 -11.33 -14.55 -10.40
C ASP A 208 -11.36 -13.21 -11.18
N PHE A 209 -10.40 -13.04 -12.09
CA PHE A 209 -10.24 -11.79 -12.83
C PHE A 209 -11.47 -11.45 -13.68
N GLN A 210 -12.06 -12.45 -14.36
CA GLN A 210 -13.22 -12.23 -15.23
C GLN A 210 -14.45 -11.77 -14.46
N ALA A 211 -14.70 -12.34 -13.28
CA ALA A 211 -15.78 -11.93 -12.39
C ALA A 211 -15.53 -10.53 -11.82
N HIS A 212 -14.29 -10.24 -11.40
CA HIS A 212 -13.91 -8.94 -10.89
C HIS A 212 -14.06 -7.84 -11.96
N GLU A 213 -13.60 -8.09 -13.19
CA GLU A 213 -13.62 -7.17 -14.32
C GLU A 213 -15.03 -6.79 -14.81
N LYS A 214 -16.03 -7.63 -14.54
CA LYS A 214 -17.45 -7.29 -14.78
C LYS A 214 -17.94 -6.13 -13.91
N THR A 215 -17.27 -5.86 -12.79
CA THR A 215 -17.65 -4.78 -11.88
C THR A 215 -17.24 -3.44 -12.49
N LYS A 216 -18.25 -2.64 -12.87
CA LYS A 216 -18.04 -1.37 -13.58
C LYS A 216 -17.09 -0.40 -12.90
N SER A 217 -16.94 -0.43 -11.57
CA SER A 217 -16.02 0.43 -10.83
C SER A 217 -14.60 -0.12 -10.74
N LYS A 218 -14.40 -1.40 -11.05
CA LYS A 218 -13.12 -2.13 -10.95
C LYS A 218 -12.48 -2.44 -12.29
N LYS A 219 -13.23 -2.26 -13.38
CA LYS A 219 -12.79 -2.44 -14.77
C LYS A 219 -11.47 -1.71 -15.06
N ILE A 220 -10.43 -2.43 -15.51
CA ILE A 220 -9.10 -1.84 -15.74
C ILE A 220 -9.15 -0.73 -16.80
N SER A 221 -9.89 -0.93 -17.90
CA SER A 221 -9.92 0.04 -19.02
C SER A 221 -10.28 1.45 -18.57
N LYS A 222 -11.15 1.56 -17.56
CA LYS A 222 -11.58 2.82 -17.00
C LYS A 222 -10.49 3.61 -16.28
N ALA A 223 -9.42 2.97 -15.82
CA ALA A 223 -8.29 3.69 -15.26
C ALA A 223 -7.57 4.56 -16.31
N PHE A 224 -7.73 4.23 -17.59
CA PHE A 224 -7.19 4.96 -18.74
C PHE A 224 -8.24 5.85 -19.42
N GLU A 225 -9.51 5.45 -19.37
CA GLU A 225 -10.61 6.11 -20.10
C GLU A 225 -11.32 7.20 -19.28
N ASP A 226 -11.62 6.93 -18.00
CA ASP A 226 -12.39 7.85 -17.17
C ASP A 226 -11.50 9.02 -16.76
N ARG A 227 -11.86 10.23 -17.22
CA ARG A 227 -11.11 11.46 -16.96
C ARG A 227 -11.76 12.28 -15.86
N ASP A 228 -10.94 12.79 -14.95
CA ASP A 228 -11.36 13.79 -13.97
C ASP A 228 -11.83 15.05 -14.70
N THR A 229 -12.94 15.64 -14.23
CA THR A 229 -13.57 16.78 -14.91
C THR A 229 -12.73 18.05 -14.85
N LYS A 230 -11.88 18.20 -13.82
CA LYS A 230 -11.05 19.40 -13.62
C LYS A 230 -9.69 19.24 -14.30
N SER A 231 -8.98 18.16 -14.03
CA SER A 231 -7.62 17.94 -14.57
C SER A 231 -7.64 17.40 -16.00
N ARG A 232 -8.77 16.84 -16.45
CA ARG A 232 -8.91 16.08 -17.71
C ARG A 232 -7.99 14.86 -17.79
N LYS A 233 -7.37 14.47 -16.69
CA LYS A 233 -6.46 13.33 -16.60
C LYS A 233 -7.20 12.06 -16.19
N ASN A 234 -6.72 10.93 -16.66
CA ASN A 234 -7.21 9.63 -16.17
C ASN A 234 -6.53 9.23 -14.85
N GLN A 235 -6.96 8.11 -14.27
CA GLN A 235 -6.48 7.67 -12.96
C GLN A 235 -4.97 7.39 -12.96
N ILE A 236 -4.45 6.74 -14.01
CA ILE A 236 -3.01 6.43 -14.11
C ILE A 236 -2.21 7.73 -14.18
N GLU A 237 -2.62 8.67 -15.04
CA GLU A 237 -1.99 9.99 -15.19
C GLU A 237 -1.97 10.75 -13.86
N CYS A 238 -3.10 10.80 -13.13
CA CYS A 238 -3.18 11.45 -11.83
C CYS A 238 -2.21 10.86 -10.82
N TYR A 239 -2.12 9.52 -10.73
CA TYR A 239 -1.19 8.86 -9.82
C TYR A 239 0.27 9.17 -10.19
N MET A 240 0.61 8.99 -11.46
CA MET A 240 1.97 9.17 -11.93
C MET A 240 2.42 10.62 -11.75
N ASP A 241 1.52 11.58 -11.94
CA ASP A 241 1.82 12.99 -11.69
C ASP A 241 1.97 13.32 -10.21
N GLU A 242 1.14 12.75 -9.33
CA GLU A 242 1.26 12.94 -7.88
C GLU A 242 2.54 12.29 -7.33
N MET A 243 2.99 11.18 -7.89
CA MET A 243 4.20 10.50 -7.43
C MET A 243 5.48 11.07 -8.05
N PHE A 244 5.47 11.35 -9.35
CA PHE A 244 6.70 11.61 -10.12
C PHE A 244 6.71 12.98 -10.82
N GLY A 245 5.74 13.84 -10.52
CA GLY A 245 5.60 15.17 -11.11
C GLY A 245 4.88 15.13 -12.47
N SER A 246 4.48 16.30 -12.96
CA SER A 246 3.61 16.41 -14.14
C SER A 246 4.24 15.92 -15.45
N GLY A 247 3.38 15.67 -16.44
CA GLY A 247 3.76 15.38 -17.82
C GLY A 247 3.51 13.93 -18.24
N HIS A 248 2.79 13.16 -17.42
CA HIS A 248 2.43 11.79 -17.77
C HIS A 248 1.19 11.74 -18.69
N SER A 249 1.21 10.78 -19.60
CA SER A 249 0.08 10.40 -20.45
C SER A 249 -0.07 8.88 -20.40
N ALA A 250 -1.30 8.40 -20.23
CA ALA A 250 -1.60 6.98 -20.17
C ALA A 250 -2.75 6.63 -21.12
N ASN A 251 -2.56 5.63 -21.96
CA ASN A 251 -3.58 5.17 -22.91
C ASN A 251 -3.47 3.67 -23.18
N ILE A 252 -4.54 3.11 -23.72
CA ILE A 252 -4.56 1.74 -24.25
C ILE A 252 -4.37 1.84 -25.75
N ASP A 253 -3.39 1.13 -26.31
CA ASP A 253 -3.20 1.07 -27.76
C ASP A 253 -4.44 0.44 -28.42
N PRO A 254 -5.12 1.13 -29.34
CA PRO A 254 -6.34 0.62 -29.95
C PRO A 254 -6.12 -0.67 -30.78
N LYS A 255 -4.90 -0.89 -31.30
CA LYS A 255 -4.56 -2.00 -32.20
C LYS A 255 -4.21 -3.28 -31.46
N ASN A 256 -3.34 -3.20 -30.46
CA ASN A 256 -2.81 -4.38 -29.75
C ASN A 256 -3.25 -4.46 -28.29
N LYS A 257 -4.05 -3.49 -27.80
CA LYS A 257 -4.59 -3.40 -26.43
C LYS A 257 -3.53 -3.28 -25.33
N LYS A 258 -2.28 -3.00 -25.69
CA LYS A 258 -1.21 -2.79 -24.72
C LYS A 258 -1.38 -1.50 -23.96
N PHE A 259 -0.94 -1.49 -22.71
CA PHE A 259 -0.92 -0.30 -21.89
C PHE A 259 0.31 0.53 -22.24
N ILE A 260 0.11 1.80 -22.60
CA ILE A 260 1.17 2.74 -22.92
C ILE A 260 1.12 3.87 -21.92
N VAL A 261 2.20 4.01 -21.14
CA VAL A 261 2.41 5.14 -20.23
C VAL A 261 3.69 5.85 -20.61
N THR A 262 3.60 7.16 -20.79
CA THR A 262 4.74 8.01 -21.17
C THR A 262 4.86 9.20 -20.23
N LYS A 263 6.08 9.71 -20.06
CA LYS A 263 6.39 11.00 -19.46
C LYS A 263 7.04 11.88 -20.52
N ASN A 264 6.40 13.00 -20.87
CA ASN A 264 6.87 13.89 -21.94
C ASN A 264 7.18 13.15 -23.26
N GLY A 265 6.34 12.15 -23.61
CA GLY A 265 6.48 11.35 -24.83
C GLY A 265 7.45 10.17 -24.75
N VAL A 266 8.21 10.02 -23.65
CA VAL A 266 9.12 8.88 -23.44
C VAL A 266 8.41 7.81 -22.60
N VAL A 267 8.49 6.54 -23.01
CA VAL A 267 7.86 5.42 -22.28
C VAL A 267 8.40 5.34 -20.85
N VAL A 268 7.48 5.20 -19.89
CA VAL A 268 7.83 4.98 -18.48
C VAL A 268 8.29 3.53 -18.32
N PRO A 269 9.56 3.27 -17.98
CA PRO A 269 10.05 1.91 -17.80
C PRO A 269 9.40 1.25 -16.59
N GLY A 270 9.17 -0.06 -16.68
CA GLY A 270 8.64 -0.86 -15.56
C GLY A 270 7.15 -0.67 -15.26
N PHE A 271 6.40 0.09 -16.06
CA PHE A 271 4.94 0.17 -15.92
C PHE A 271 4.31 -1.21 -16.09
N GLN A 272 3.51 -1.61 -15.11
CA GLN A 272 2.85 -2.91 -15.11
C GLN A 272 1.56 -2.87 -14.28
N ILE A 273 0.58 -3.68 -14.70
CA ILE A 273 -0.65 -3.92 -13.95
C ILE A 273 -0.64 -5.36 -13.44
N VAL A 274 -0.81 -5.52 -12.14
CA VAL A 274 -0.80 -6.81 -11.45
C VAL A 274 -2.16 -7.07 -10.84
N TYR A 275 -2.73 -8.24 -11.11
CA TYR A 275 -3.90 -8.77 -10.44
C TYR A 275 -3.50 -9.91 -9.50
N ILE A 276 -3.81 -9.78 -8.22
CA ILE A 276 -3.55 -10.81 -7.21
C ILE A 276 -4.87 -11.44 -6.79
N ARG A 277 -4.99 -12.74 -7.05
CA ARG A 277 -6.19 -13.51 -6.71
C ARG A 277 -6.12 -14.02 -5.26
N GLY A 278 -7.20 -13.82 -4.52
CA GLY A 278 -7.39 -14.21 -3.12
C GLY A 278 -8.20 -15.49 -2.90
N SER A 279 -8.40 -16.29 -3.95
CA SER A 279 -9.09 -17.59 -3.89
C SER A 279 -8.39 -18.63 -4.77
N PRO A 280 -8.51 -19.94 -4.44
CA PRO A 280 -7.85 -21.00 -5.20
C PRO A 280 -8.20 -21.04 -6.68
N GLY A 281 -7.25 -21.52 -7.48
CA GLY A 281 -7.46 -21.85 -8.89
C GLY A 281 -6.62 -21.01 -9.86
N ALA A 282 -6.13 -21.70 -10.90
CA ALA A 282 -5.34 -21.08 -11.97
C ALA A 282 -6.20 -20.18 -12.87
N PRO A 283 -5.63 -19.10 -13.43
CA PRO A 283 -6.31 -18.28 -14.42
C PRO A 283 -6.47 -19.09 -15.73
N ASN A 284 -7.64 -19.02 -16.34
CA ASN A 284 -7.92 -19.68 -17.64
C ASN A 284 -8.84 -18.79 -18.48
N HIS A 285 -8.47 -17.52 -18.61
CA HIS A 285 -9.25 -16.50 -19.27
C HIS A 285 -8.67 -16.16 -20.65
N SER A 286 -8.51 -17.18 -21.51
CA SER A 286 -7.95 -17.05 -22.87
C SER A 286 -8.59 -15.92 -23.70
N GLY A 287 -9.89 -15.66 -23.54
CA GLY A 287 -10.58 -14.55 -24.19
C GLY A 287 -10.11 -13.17 -23.71
N LEU A 288 -9.79 -13.04 -22.41
CA LEU A 288 -9.38 -11.78 -21.80
C LEU A 288 -7.91 -11.44 -22.03
N VAL A 289 -7.06 -12.40 -22.39
CA VAL A 289 -5.67 -12.12 -22.81
C VAL A 289 -5.64 -11.20 -24.02
N LYS A 290 -6.65 -11.26 -24.91
CA LYS A 290 -6.74 -10.34 -26.06
C LYS A 290 -7.11 -8.92 -25.66
N ASP A 291 -7.93 -8.78 -24.63
CA ASP A 291 -8.41 -7.48 -24.14
C ASP A 291 -7.40 -6.83 -23.18
N TYR A 292 -6.64 -7.65 -22.45
CA TYR A 292 -5.70 -7.26 -21.41
C TYR A 292 -4.40 -8.06 -21.50
N PRO A 293 -3.62 -7.91 -22.58
CA PRO A 293 -2.43 -8.74 -22.82
C PRO A 293 -1.30 -8.50 -21.82
N ASP A 294 -1.25 -7.31 -21.20
CA ASP A 294 -0.17 -6.89 -20.32
C ASP A 294 -0.52 -7.04 -18.81
N VAL A 295 -1.68 -7.63 -18.48
CA VAL A 295 -2.05 -7.87 -17.07
C VAL A 295 -1.33 -9.11 -16.55
N LEU A 296 -0.52 -8.91 -15.51
CA LEU A 296 0.14 -9.97 -14.77
C LEU A 296 -0.79 -10.53 -13.71
N HIS A 297 -0.88 -11.85 -13.61
CA HIS A 297 -1.71 -12.56 -12.65
C HIS A 297 -0.85 -13.31 -11.63
N VAL A 298 -1.10 -13.07 -10.34
CA VAL A 298 -0.53 -13.83 -9.23
C VAL A 298 -1.63 -14.70 -8.62
N THR A 299 -1.35 -15.99 -8.45
CA THR A 299 -2.32 -16.96 -7.93
C THR A 299 -2.42 -16.88 -6.41
N PHE A 300 -3.53 -17.43 -5.88
CA PHE A 300 -3.71 -17.56 -4.45
C PHE A 300 -2.66 -18.49 -3.82
N GLU A 301 -2.29 -19.56 -4.52
CA GLU A 301 -1.29 -20.52 -4.06
C GLU A 301 0.09 -19.85 -3.90
N GLU A 302 0.45 -18.96 -4.83
CA GLU A 302 1.72 -18.23 -4.75
C GLU A 302 1.76 -17.28 -3.56
N ILE A 303 0.73 -16.43 -3.39
CA ILE A 303 0.69 -15.55 -2.21
C ILE A 303 0.61 -16.36 -0.93
N LYS A 304 -0.13 -17.48 -0.92
CA LYS A 304 -0.22 -18.37 0.24
C LYS A 304 1.16 -18.87 0.67
N MET A 305 1.98 -19.31 -0.28
CA MET A 305 3.34 -19.80 -0.02
C MET A 305 4.35 -18.68 0.31
N LYS A 306 4.27 -17.52 -0.33
CA LYS A 306 5.28 -16.46 -0.18
C LYS A 306 5.00 -15.51 0.96
N LEU A 307 3.71 -15.26 1.23
CA LEU A 307 3.27 -14.24 2.19
C LEU A 307 2.61 -14.85 3.43
N PHE A 308 1.90 -15.98 3.30
CA PHE A 308 1.11 -16.54 4.41
C PHE A 308 1.69 -17.82 5.02
N ARG A 309 2.82 -18.33 4.53
CA ARG A 309 3.39 -19.64 4.92
C ARG A 309 3.65 -19.79 6.42
N ASN A 310 4.24 -18.78 7.04
CA ASN A 310 4.56 -18.78 8.48
C ASN A 310 3.33 -18.89 9.38
N ILE A 311 2.12 -18.70 8.85
CA ILE A 311 0.86 -18.78 9.60
C ILE A 311 0.15 -20.10 9.36
N LEU A 312 0.48 -20.79 8.27
CA LEU A 312 -0.12 -22.06 7.89
C LEU A 312 0.60 -23.25 8.52
N GLU A 313 1.91 -23.15 8.74
CA GLU A 313 2.73 -24.22 9.34
C GLU A 313 2.62 -24.29 10.88
N ILE A 314 2.08 -23.26 11.55
CA ILE A 314 2.01 -23.21 13.03
C ILE A 314 1.03 -24.25 13.64
N ASN A 315 0.14 -24.84 12.83
CA ASN A 315 -0.87 -25.79 13.34
C ASN A 315 -0.72 -27.24 12.83
N ASP A 316 0.29 -27.57 12.03
CA ASP A 316 0.61 -28.98 11.72
C ASP A 316 1.48 -29.64 12.82
N CYS A 317 1.67 -28.94 13.96
CA CYS A 317 2.42 -29.40 15.13
C CYS A 317 1.61 -29.32 16.45
N LEU A 318 0.28 -29.33 16.39
CA LEU A 318 -0.61 -29.53 17.54
C LEU A 318 -1.62 -30.63 17.26
#